data_AF-A0A1A0PEI9-F1
#
_entry.id   AF-A0A1A0PEI9-F1
#
_cell.length_a   1.000
_cell.length_b   1.000
_cell.length_c   1.000
_cell.angle_alpha   90.00
_cell.angle_beta   90.00
_cell.angle_gamma   90.00
#
_symmetry.space_group_name_H-M   'P 1'
#
loop_
_entity.id
_entity.type
_entity.pdbx_description
1 polymer ?
#
loop_
_entity_poly.entity_id
_entity_poly.type
_entity_poly.pdbx_seq_one_letter_code
_entity_poly.pdbx_strand_id
1 'polypeptide(L)'
;MVAEGAGRGPLRALSIICCVICAVAAFGLALKTNMDVYMFGFPDGHVTDYQKAADAPLRVLAWVQAGLSLLFLALALPRIGTRLRTVAWLAALVVLVLVAIAAHIGVPWYFGTHLGLDNGIGG
;
A
#
# COMPACT_ATOMS: atom_id res chain seq x y z
N MET A 1 37.71 -4.31 -31.09
CA MET A 1 36.40 -4.98 -31.30
C MET A 1 36.22 -6.06 -30.24
N VAL A 2 35.47 -5.79 -29.18
CA VAL A 2 34.53 -6.73 -28.54
C VAL A 2 33.43 -5.83 -27.96
N ALA A 3 32.31 -5.80 -28.65
CA ALA A 3 31.10 -5.14 -28.22
C ALA A 3 30.26 -6.15 -27.44
N GLU A 4 30.35 -6.14 -26.10
CA GLU A 4 29.48 -6.94 -25.23
C GLU A 4 29.06 -6.09 -24.01
N GLY A 5 28.10 -5.20 -24.22
CA GLY A 5 27.54 -4.37 -23.14
C GLY A 5 26.05 -4.04 -23.27
N ALA A 6 25.39 -4.41 -24.37
CA ALA A 6 24.05 -3.92 -24.69
C ALA A 6 22.90 -4.62 -23.94
N GLY A 7 23.14 -5.76 -23.28
CA GLY A 7 22.07 -6.58 -22.68
C GLY A 7 21.75 -6.34 -21.19
N ARG A 8 22.65 -5.74 -20.40
CA ARG A 8 22.47 -5.60 -18.92
C ARG A 8 21.88 -4.26 -18.48
N GLY A 9 21.98 -3.22 -19.30
CA GLY A 9 21.42 -1.89 -19.04
C GLY A 9 19.88 -1.83 -19.03
N PRO A 10 19.19 -2.32 -20.08
CA PRO A 10 17.74 -2.11 -20.21
C PRO A 10 16.91 -2.86 -19.15
N LEU A 11 17.28 -4.10 -18.81
CA LEU A 11 16.60 -4.88 -17.76
C LEU A 11 16.75 -4.22 -16.38
N ARG A 12 17.90 -3.60 -16.10
CA ARG A 12 18.13 -2.87 -14.86
C ARG A 12 17.33 -1.58 -14.80
N ALA A 13 17.25 -0.84 -15.90
CA ALA A 13 16.40 0.35 -16.00
C ALA A 13 14.92 0.01 -15.79
N LEU A 14 14.41 -1.03 -16.47
CA LEU A 14 13.02 -1.47 -16.36
C LEU A 14 12.64 -1.83 -14.92
N SER A 15 13.47 -2.60 -14.23
CA SER A 15 13.23 -2.94 -12.82
C SER A 15 13.26 -1.74 -11.87
N ILE A 16 14.08 -0.71 -12.13
CA ILE A 16 14.10 0.53 -11.33
C ILE A 16 12.79 1.28 -11.57
N ILE A 17 12.35 1.40 -12.83
CA ILE A 17 11.07 2.01 -13.19
C ILE A 17 9.92 1.30 -12.49
N CYS A 18 9.87 -0.05 -12.51
CA CYS A 18 8.86 -0.81 -11.79
C CYS A 18 8.89 -0.54 -10.28
N CYS A 19 10.07 -0.46 -9.65
CA CYS A 19 10.19 -0.11 -8.23
C CYS A 19 9.63 1.29 -7.95
N VAL A 20 9.97 2.27 -8.78
CA VAL A 20 9.47 3.65 -8.63
C VAL A 20 7.95 3.72 -8.80
N ILE A 21 7.39 3.04 -9.80
CA ILE A 21 5.93 2.96 -10.01
C ILE A 21 5.25 2.34 -8.78
N CYS A 22 5.77 1.22 -8.27
CA CYS A 22 5.23 0.59 -7.06
C CYS A 22 5.36 1.48 -5.83
N ALA A 23 6.44 2.24 -5.70
CA ALA A 23 6.61 3.21 -4.61
C ALA A 23 5.55 4.32 -4.66
N VAL A 24 5.34 4.91 -5.85
CA VAL A 24 4.32 5.95 -6.05
C VAL A 24 2.92 5.40 -5.79
N ALA A 25 2.62 4.19 -6.28
CA ALA A 25 1.34 3.54 -6.03
C ALA A 25 1.10 3.28 -4.53
N ALA A 26 2.09 2.72 -3.83
CA ALA A 26 2.00 2.46 -2.39
C ALA A 26 1.83 3.76 -1.58
N PHE A 27 2.56 4.81 -1.95
CA PHE A 27 2.44 6.11 -1.31
C PHE A 27 1.08 6.77 -1.57
N GLY A 28 0.59 6.74 -2.81
CA GLY A 28 -0.75 7.23 -3.15
C GLY A 28 -1.85 6.50 -2.39
N LEU A 29 -1.70 5.17 -2.21
CA LEU A 29 -2.63 4.37 -1.41
C LEU A 29 -2.59 4.79 0.07
N ALA A 30 -1.40 4.98 0.64
CA ALA A 30 -1.21 5.44 2.02
C ALA A 30 -1.87 6.81 2.25
N LEU A 31 -1.74 7.74 1.29
CA LEU A 31 -2.40 9.04 1.35
C LEU A 31 -3.92 8.89 1.28
N LYS A 32 -4.43 8.09 0.33
CA LYS A 32 -5.86 7.83 0.21
C LYS A 32 -6.45 7.24 1.50
N THR A 33 -5.85 6.19 2.05
CA THR A 33 -6.33 5.56 3.27
C THR A 33 -6.26 6.51 4.47
N ASN A 34 -5.21 7.33 4.58
CA ASN A 34 -5.16 8.37 5.61
C ASN A 34 -6.25 9.42 5.41
N MET A 35 -6.49 9.89 4.18
CA MET A 35 -7.57 10.84 3.91
C MET A 35 -8.93 10.27 4.26
N ASP A 36 -9.19 9.00 3.93
CA ASP A 36 -10.43 8.30 4.30
C ASP A 36 -10.64 8.36 5.83
N VAL A 37 -9.58 8.12 6.62
CA VAL A 37 -9.61 8.22 8.09
C VAL A 37 -9.76 9.67 8.59
N TYR A 38 -9.04 10.62 8.02
CA TYR A 38 -9.13 12.04 8.42
C TYR A 38 -10.49 12.67 8.12
N MET A 39 -11.26 12.09 7.21
CA MET A 39 -12.62 12.53 6.88
C MET A 39 -13.69 11.87 7.75
N PHE A 40 -13.33 11.04 8.73
CA PHE A 40 -14.30 10.53 9.70
C PHE A 40 -14.90 11.69 10.51
N GLY A 41 -16.24 11.69 10.61
CA GLY A 41 -16.99 12.79 11.19
C GLY A 41 -17.01 14.09 10.39
N PHE A 42 -16.49 14.15 9.15
CA PHE A 42 -16.66 15.35 8.33
C PHE A 42 -18.00 15.29 7.55
N PRO A 43 -18.77 16.38 7.44
CA PRO A 43 -18.51 17.75 7.92
C PRO A 43 -19.14 18.12 9.28
N ASP A 44 -20.04 17.30 9.80
CA ASP A 44 -20.93 17.62 10.94
C ASP A 44 -20.34 17.26 12.33
N GLY A 45 -19.18 16.61 12.35
CA GLY A 45 -18.50 16.10 13.54
C GLY A 45 -19.02 14.74 14.01
N HIS A 46 -19.97 14.12 13.31
CA HIS A 46 -20.62 12.89 13.77
C HIS A 46 -19.83 11.64 13.38
N VAL A 47 -19.19 10.99 14.35
CA VAL A 47 -18.43 9.75 14.15
C VAL A 47 -19.31 8.53 14.39
N THR A 48 -19.46 7.67 13.39
CA THR A 48 -20.24 6.43 13.49
C THR A 48 -19.48 5.33 14.25
N ASP A 49 -20.19 4.30 14.74
CA ASP A 49 -19.56 3.15 15.40
C ASP A 49 -18.62 2.39 14.44
N TYR A 50 -18.97 2.33 13.16
CA TYR A 50 -18.07 1.85 12.11
C TYR A 50 -16.78 2.67 12.06
N GLN A 51 -16.88 4.00 11.96
CA GLN A 51 -15.71 4.88 11.85
C GLN A 51 -14.81 4.76 13.07
N LYS A 52 -15.40 4.65 14.27
CA LYS A 52 -14.67 4.44 15.52
C LYS A 52 -13.93 3.09 15.54
N ALA A 53 -14.55 2.03 15.04
CA ALA A 53 -13.95 0.70 14.96
C ALA A 53 -12.89 0.59 13.83
N ALA A 54 -13.10 1.30 12.72
CA ALA A 54 -12.25 1.26 11.53
C ALA A 54 -11.02 2.19 11.62
N ASP A 55 -11.02 3.19 12.50
CA ASP A 55 -9.92 4.17 12.64
C ASP A 55 -8.55 3.48 12.83
N ALA A 56 -8.41 2.72 13.92
CA ALA A 56 -7.16 2.05 14.25
C ALA A 56 -6.65 1.09 13.14
N PRO A 57 -7.45 0.14 12.61
CA PRO A 57 -6.96 -0.78 11.58
C PRO A 57 -6.61 -0.07 10.28
N LEU A 58 -7.39 0.92 9.83
CA LEU A 58 -7.05 1.68 8.62
C LEU A 58 -5.77 2.49 8.79
N ARG A 59 -5.55 3.06 9.97
CA ARG A 59 -4.34 3.82 10.28
C ARG A 59 -3.10 2.94 10.28
N VAL A 60 -3.19 1.74 10.85
CA VAL A 60 -2.11 0.74 10.77
C VAL A 60 -1.83 0.35 9.31
N LEU A 61 -2.87 0.06 8.53
CA LEU A 61 -2.71 -0.29 7.11
C LEU A 61 -2.09 0.86 6.30
N ALA A 62 -2.46 2.11 6.58
CA ALA A 62 -1.87 3.28 5.95
C ALA A 62 -0.37 3.42 6.26
N TRP A 63 0.04 3.19 7.52
CA TRP A 63 1.45 3.17 7.89
C TRP A 63 2.23 2.03 7.21
N VAL A 64 1.61 0.85 7.06
CA VAL A 64 2.21 -0.27 6.33
C VAL A 64 2.39 0.09 4.84
N GLN A 65 1.41 0.71 4.20
CA GLN A 65 1.51 1.18 2.82
C GLN A 65 2.62 2.23 2.66
N ALA A 66 2.74 3.18 3.59
CA ALA A 66 3.82 4.15 3.62
C ALA A 66 5.19 3.44 3.78
N GLY A 67 5.31 2.47 4.68
CA GLY A 67 6.52 1.66 4.82
C GLY A 67 6.90 0.90 3.54
N LEU A 68 5.91 0.30 2.86
CA LEU A 68 6.12 -0.37 1.56
C LEU A 68 6.59 0.61 0.48
N SER A 69 6.09 1.84 0.47
CA SER A 69 6.56 2.86 -0.47
C SER A 69 8.05 3.16 -0.29
N LEU A 70 8.51 3.29 0.96
CA LEU A 70 9.91 3.48 1.29
C LEU A 70 10.75 2.25 0.91
N LEU A 71 10.22 1.04 1.13
CA LEU A 71 10.87 -0.20 0.72
C LEU A 71 11.08 -0.26 -0.80
N PHE A 72 10.05 0.07 -1.60
CA PHE A 72 10.17 0.11 -3.06
C PHE A 72 11.19 1.16 -3.53
N LEU A 73 11.24 2.33 -2.89
CA LEU A 73 12.29 3.32 -3.17
C LEU A 73 13.69 2.79 -2.82
N ALA A 74 13.84 2.11 -1.69
CA ALA A 74 15.11 1.49 -1.30
C ALA A 74 15.53 0.41 -2.32
N LEU A 75 14.59 -0.38 -2.84
CA LEU A 75 14.85 -1.38 -3.88
C LEU A 75 15.23 -0.77 -5.24
N ALA A 76 14.86 0.48 -5.50
CA ALA A 76 15.26 1.21 -6.69
C ALA A 76 16.75 1.63 -6.67
N LEU A 77 17.42 1.54 -5.51
CA LEU A 77 18.83 1.91 -5.38
C LEU A 77 19.73 0.94 -6.17
N PRO A 78 20.73 1.46 -6.92
CA PRO A 78 21.52 0.67 -7.85
C PRO A 78 22.43 -0.35 -7.16
N ARG A 79 22.71 -0.24 -5.86
CA ARG A 79 23.68 -1.11 -5.16
C ARG A 79 23.16 -2.52 -4.85
N ILE A 80 21.87 -2.80 -5.04
CA ILE A 80 21.27 -4.09 -4.68
C ILE A 80 21.44 -5.11 -5.82
N GLY A 81 21.84 -6.34 -5.48
CA GLY A 81 21.98 -7.44 -6.44
C GLY A 81 20.64 -7.77 -7.13
N THR A 82 20.68 -8.10 -8.42
CA THR A 82 19.47 -8.29 -9.26
C THR A 82 18.53 -9.36 -8.71
N ARG A 83 19.04 -10.50 -8.25
CA ARG A 83 18.23 -11.61 -7.72
C ARG A 83 17.49 -11.24 -6.44
N LEU A 84 18.20 -10.65 -5.47
CA LEU A 84 17.60 -10.20 -4.21
C LEU A 84 16.52 -9.13 -4.47
N ARG A 85 16.83 -8.17 -5.36
CA ARG A 85 15.88 -7.13 -5.74
C ARG A 85 14.59 -7.69 -6.36
N THR A 86 14.69 -8.65 -7.28
CA THR A 86 13.49 -9.24 -7.91
C THR A 86 12.63 -10.00 -6.90
N VAL A 87 13.24 -10.80 -6.02
CA VAL A 87 12.50 -11.54 -4.99
C VAL A 87 11.85 -10.59 -3.99
N ALA A 88 12.60 -9.60 -3.49
CA ALA A 88 12.08 -8.60 -2.56
C ALA A 88 10.97 -7.75 -3.19
N TRP A 89 11.12 -7.37 -4.47
CA TRP A 89 10.10 -6.64 -5.20
C TRP A 89 8.81 -7.46 -5.36
N LEU A 90 8.92 -8.74 -5.75
CA LEU A 90 7.75 -9.62 -5.87
C LEU A 90 7.04 -9.81 -4.52
N ALA A 91 7.80 -10.09 -3.46
CA ALA A 91 7.25 -10.24 -2.12
C ALA A 91 6.56 -8.95 -1.65
N ALA A 92 7.22 -7.79 -1.79
CA ALA A 92 6.66 -6.49 -1.43
C ALA A 92 5.40 -6.17 -2.25
N LEU A 93 5.35 -6.56 -3.53
CA LEU A 93 4.18 -6.37 -4.38
C LEU A 93 3.00 -7.20 -3.90
N VAL A 94 3.21 -8.48 -3.56
CA VAL A 94 2.16 -9.33 -3.00
C VAL A 94 1.63 -8.74 -1.70
N VAL A 95 2.52 -8.30 -0.79
CA VAL A 95 2.10 -7.66 0.45
C VAL A 95 1.32 -6.37 0.18
N LEU A 96 1.76 -5.54 -0.77
CA LEU A 96 1.03 -4.33 -1.15
C LEU A 96 -0.39 -4.63 -1.61
N VAL A 97 -0.58 -5.64 -2.47
CA VAL A 97 -1.91 -6.04 -2.95
C VAL A 97 -2.78 -6.54 -1.78
N LEU A 98 -2.24 -7.38 -0.90
CA LEU A 98 -2.98 -7.87 0.27
C LEU A 98 -3.40 -6.73 1.21
N VAL A 99 -2.50 -5.79 1.47
CA VAL A 99 -2.78 -4.61 2.31
C VAL A 99 -3.83 -3.70 1.65
N ALA A 100 -3.78 -3.52 0.32
CA ALA A 100 -4.78 -2.76 -0.42
C ALA A 100 -6.17 -3.41 -0.32
N ILE A 101 -6.25 -4.73 -0.50
CA ILE A 101 -7.50 -5.49 -0.36
C ILE A 101 -8.02 -5.37 1.08
N ALA A 102 -7.16 -5.55 2.08
CA ALA A 102 -7.54 -5.43 3.48
C ALA A 102 -8.11 -4.04 3.80
N ALA A 103 -7.45 -2.96 3.34
CA ALA A 103 -7.86 -1.58 3.63
C ALA A 103 -9.17 -1.19 2.93
N HIS A 104 -9.36 -1.57 1.67
CA HIS A 104 -10.46 -1.05 0.85
C HIS A 104 -11.63 -2.03 0.67
N ILE A 105 -11.44 -3.30 1.00
CA ILE A 105 -12.48 -4.33 0.90
C ILE A 105 -12.68 -4.99 2.26
N GLY A 106 -11.60 -5.46 2.89
CA GLY A 106 -11.66 -6.22 4.14
C GLY A 106 -12.26 -5.44 5.31
N VAL A 107 -11.71 -4.26 5.62
CA VAL A 107 -12.18 -3.41 6.72
C VAL A 107 -13.63 -2.95 6.50
N PRO A 108 -13.99 -2.35 5.34
CA PRO A 108 -15.38 -1.93 5.11
C PRO A 108 -16.37 -3.08 5.16
N TRP A 109 -16.03 -4.24 4.56
CA TRP A 109 -16.89 -5.41 4.60
C TRP A 109 -17.04 -5.95 6.03
N TYR A 110 -15.94 -6.08 6.78
CA TYR A 110 -15.96 -6.67 8.12
C TYR A 110 -16.73 -5.79 9.12
N PHE A 111 -16.37 -4.51 9.23
CA PHE A 111 -16.99 -3.63 10.22
C PHE A 111 -18.36 -3.10 9.75
N GLY A 112 -18.49 -2.74 8.46
CA GLY A 112 -19.72 -2.19 7.93
C GLY A 112 -20.79 -3.25 7.68
N THR A 113 -20.45 -4.31 6.93
CA THR A 113 -21.43 -5.32 6.49
C THR A 113 -21.56 -6.49 7.45
N HIS A 114 -20.45 -7.12 7.85
CA HIS A 114 -20.47 -8.34 8.65
C HIS A 114 -20.87 -8.06 10.10
N LEU A 115 -20.31 -7.03 10.72
CA LEU A 115 -20.71 -6.58 12.05
C LEU A 115 -21.92 -5.64 12.01
N GLY A 116 -22.26 -5.06 10.86
CA GLY A 116 -23.44 -4.20 10.74
C GLY A 116 -23.34 -2.86 11.48
N LEU A 117 -22.11 -2.38 11.75
CA LEU A 117 -21.89 -1.18 12.57
C LEU A 117 -22.40 0.10 11.91
N ASP A 118 -22.47 0.15 10.58
CA ASP A 118 -23.09 1.28 9.86
C ASP A 118 -24.61 1.32 10.01
N ASN A 119 -25.25 0.19 10.34
CA ASN A 119 -26.70 0.08 10.52
C ASN A 119 -27.13 0.13 11.99
N GLY A 120 -26.20 0.32 12.93
CA GLY A 120 -26.46 0.28 14.37
C GLY A 120 -26.85 -1.10 14.90
N ILE A 121 -26.52 -2.18 14.18
CA ILE A 121 -26.91 -3.55 14.55
C ILE A 121 -25.85 -4.22 15.46
N GLY A 122 -24.58 -3.84 15.32
CA GLY A 122 -23.43 -4.51 15.95
C GLY A 122 -22.90 -3.90 17.24
N GLY A 123 -23.69 -3.02 17.90
CA GLY A 123 -23.34 -2.33 19.15
C GLY A 123 -23.97 -2.95 20.38
#